data_AF-A0A961CHA7-F1
#
_entry.id   AF-A0A961CHA7-F1
#
_cell.length_a   1.000
_cell.length_b   1.000
_cell.length_c   1.000
_cell.angle_alpha   90.00
_cell.angle_beta   90.00
_cell.angle_gamma   90.00
#
_symmetry.space_group_name_H-M   'P 1'
#
loop_
_entity.id
_entity.type
_entity.pdbx_description
1 polymer ?
#
loop_
_entity_poly.entity_id
_entity_poly.type
_entity_poly.pdbx_seq_one_letter_code
_entity_poly.pdbx_strand_id
1 'polypeptide(L)'
;PIMLGIGIDYAIQMHARVEEEVLIDRDPHPIQATARSLGPALLVVTFDAIFAFLALRFAKVPMIRDFGLLLAVGIAVICLASIILPLASLGIREYRSPTTGKDYRDGFLAQLTVKMGRLPIWLAPIFAVASFAVFFGGVVVEDHIELQSDPVQWVNQSGEGITDYRYVESETGSGSELAVFVRSDDVFSQETIDFVDTFATEQIEAHPQELLTASSLPTTVLYLLDVPGGSFVQPRAEDVRAAYEAAPSDIQVSTVNPEAGALNLVFRYGAGTLEDRAVVVDQIEQSVSPPDGVEATPSGLAVVGVGLLENLVSNRAQLTYLAIAFVGIFLAIRLRSITRSLLSLVPVVIAVGATSLVAWALGLKLSPMTAVGGPLVVAACTEFTSLMLLRFVEERGRGLEPAEASDVTAARTGRAFIVSACTTMAGVAVIATSSLPLLRDFGLVVAMNVAVALLSALVVLPPLLVWADQRGWVSKRMIPDDVLRATTPKLKQR
;
A
#
# COMPACT_ATOMS: atom_id res chain seq x y z
N PRO A 1 10.00 4.23 -9.80
CA PRO A 1 10.89 3.23 -9.15
C PRO A 1 10.34 1.79 -9.22
N ILE A 2 9.10 1.53 -8.77
CA ILE A 2 8.48 0.19 -8.85
C ILE A 2 8.45 -0.33 -10.29
N MET A 3 7.91 0.47 -11.21
CA MET A 3 7.92 0.17 -12.65
C MET A 3 9.32 -0.08 -13.21
N LEU A 4 10.33 0.66 -12.75
CA LEU A 4 11.71 0.44 -13.17
C LEU A 4 12.23 -0.93 -12.67
N GLY A 5 11.93 -1.29 -11.43
CA GLY A 5 12.24 -2.60 -10.86
C GLY A 5 11.61 -3.75 -11.66
N ILE A 6 10.31 -3.68 -11.92
CA ILE A 6 9.59 -4.70 -12.72
C ILE A 6 10.14 -4.78 -14.15
N GLY A 7 10.46 -3.64 -14.78
CA GLY A 7 11.05 -3.62 -16.11
C GLY A 7 12.43 -4.29 -16.17
N ILE A 8 13.27 -4.01 -15.16
CA ILE A 8 14.58 -4.65 -15.00
C ILE A 8 14.41 -6.15 -14.70
N ASP A 9 13.44 -6.54 -13.88
CA ASP A 9 13.13 -7.95 -13.58
C ASP A 9 12.84 -8.73 -14.86
N TYR A 10 11.85 -8.27 -15.63
CA TYR A 10 11.47 -8.92 -16.87
C TYR A 10 12.64 -9.00 -17.86
N ALA A 11 13.47 -7.96 -17.92
CA ALA A 11 14.69 -7.99 -18.73
C ALA A 11 15.67 -9.07 -18.23
N ILE A 12 15.95 -9.13 -16.92
CA ILE A 12 16.83 -10.15 -16.32
C ILE A 12 16.31 -11.56 -16.61
N GLN A 13 15.01 -11.80 -16.48
CA GLN A 13 14.41 -13.10 -16.79
C GLN A 13 14.57 -13.47 -18.26
N MET A 14 14.35 -12.52 -19.18
CA MET A 14 14.55 -12.74 -20.61
C MET A 14 16.01 -13.04 -20.94
N HIS A 15 16.95 -12.28 -20.37
CA HIS A 15 18.38 -12.53 -20.52
C HIS A 15 18.78 -13.91 -19.99
N ALA A 16 18.37 -14.24 -18.77
CA ALA A 16 18.69 -15.52 -18.14
C ALA A 16 18.12 -16.70 -18.94
N ARG A 17 16.95 -16.52 -19.56
CA ARG A 17 16.32 -17.56 -20.38
C ARG A 17 17.01 -17.72 -21.74
N VAL A 18 17.36 -16.65 -22.43
CA VAL A 18 18.12 -16.75 -23.68
C VAL A 18 19.47 -17.43 -23.43
N GLU A 19 20.18 -17.06 -22.36
CA GLU A 19 21.44 -17.71 -21.98
C GLU A 19 21.26 -19.21 -21.72
N GLU A 20 20.16 -19.60 -21.09
CA GLU A 20 19.83 -21.00 -20.84
C GLU A 20 19.60 -21.78 -22.14
N GLU A 21 18.78 -21.25 -23.05
CA GLU A 21 18.48 -21.88 -24.34
C GLU A 21 19.74 -22.02 -25.21
N VAL A 22 20.66 -21.04 -25.14
CA VAL A 22 21.94 -21.08 -25.89
C VAL A 22 22.94 -22.05 -25.28
N LEU A 23 23.23 -21.91 -23.97
CA LEU A 23 24.38 -22.57 -23.34
C LEU A 23 24.05 -23.98 -22.82
N ILE A 24 22.85 -24.16 -22.28
CA ILE A 24 22.46 -25.38 -21.56
C ILE A 24 21.65 -26.27 -22.49
N ASP A 25 20.53 -25.78 -23.01
CA ASP A 25 19.62 -26.57 -23.83
C ASP A 25 20.11 -26.67 -25.28
N ARG A 26 21.00 -25.76 -25.71
CA ARG A 26 21.63 -25.70 -27.05
C ARG A 26 20.60 -25.75 -28.18
N ASP A 27 19.52 -25.01 -28.01
CA ASP A 27 18.44 -24.93 -28.98
C ASP A 27 18.92 -24.24 -30.27
N PRO A 28 18.58 -24.75 -31.48
CA PRO A 28 18.96 -24.12 -32.75
C PRO A 28 18.33 -22.72 -32.95
N HIS A 29 17.23 -22.42 -32.25
CA HIS A 29 16.50 -21.16 -32.34
C HIS A 29 16.20 -20.59 -30.93
N PRO A 30 17.25 -20.21 -30.17
CA PRO A 30 17.14 -19.92 -28.73
C PRO A 30 16.19 -18.75 -28.42
N ILE A 31 16.12 -17.76 -29.31
CA ILE A 31 15.21 -16.61 -29.18
C ILE A 31 13.74 -17.04 -29.34
N GLN A 32 13.46 -17.94 -30.28
CA GLN A 32 12.10 -18.47 -30.52
C GLN A 32 11.68 -19.41 -29.39
N ALA A 33 12.60 -20.25 -28.92
CA ALA A 33 12.40 -21.12 -27.75
C ALA A 33 12.09 -20.29 -26.50
N THR A 34 12.86 -19.22 -26.26
CA THR A 34 12.61 -18.26 -25.17
C THR A 34 11.23 -17.61 -25.29
N ALA A 35 10.87 -17.09 -26.47
CA ALA A 35 9.58 -16.45 -26.69
C ALA A 35 8.40 -17.42 -26.46
N ARG A 36 8.56 -18.70 -26.82
CA ARG A 36 7.52 -19.73 -26.67
C ARG A 36 7.36 -20.22 -25.23
N SER A 37 8.46 -20.30 -24.47
CA SER A 37 8.46 -20.79 -23.09
C SER A 37 8.15 -19.68 -22.08
N LEU A 38 8.92 -18.58 -22.11
CA LEU A 38 8.86 -17.51 -21.11
C LEU A 38 7.81 -16.44 -21.45
N GLY A 39 7.56 -16.15 -22.73
CA GLY A 39 6.61 -15.11 -23.15
C GLY A 39 5.20 -15.28 -22.54
N PRO A 40 4.56 -16.46 -22.66
CA PRO A 40 3.27 -16.72 -22.02
C PRO A 40 3.32 -16.63 -20.49
N ALA A 41 4.45 -16.96 -19.86
CA ALA A 41 4.61 -16.88 -18.41
C ALA A 41 4.69 -15.42 -17.93
N LEU A 42 5.45 -14.57 -18.62
CA LEU A 42 5.51 -13.13 -18.34
C LEU A 42 4.14 -12.45 -18.51
N LEU A 43 3.34 -12.88 -19.48
CA LEU A 43 1.96 -12.38 -19.62
C LEU A 43 1.10 -12.76 -18.40
N VAL A 44 1.19 -13.99 -17.90
CA VAL A 44 0.43 -14.43 -16.71
C VAL A 44 0.80 -13.56 -15.51
N VAL A 45 2.09 -13.38 -15.25
CA VAL A 45 2.60 -12.55 -14.15
C VAL A 45 2.19 -11.09 -14.29
N THR A 46 2.21 -10.56 -15.51
CA THR A 46 1.76 -9.20 -15.78
C THR A 46 0.29 -9.03 -15.43
N PHE A 47 -0.54 -10.01 -15.78
CA PHE A 47 -1.94 -10.01 -15.37
C PHE A 47 -2.10 -10.18 -13.86
N ASP A 48 -1.31 -11.04 -13.20
CA ASP A 48 -1.29 -11.16 -11.73
C ASP A 48 -1.07 -9.78 -11.10
N ALA A 49 -0.03 -9.08 -11.53
CA ALA A 49 0.28 -7.75 -11.02
C ALA A 49 -0.81 -6.70 -11.35
N ILE A 50 -1.36 -6.70 -12.58
CA ILE A 50 -2.48 -5.82 -12.96
C ILE A 50 -3.70 -6.06 -12.06
N PHE A 51 -4.07 -7.31 -11.81
CA PHE A 51 -5.22 -7.65 -10.96
C PHE A 51 -4.97 -7.30 -9.50
N ALA A 52 -3.74 -7.46 -9.00
CA ALA A 52 -3.36 -7.02 -7.67
C ALA A 52 -3.53 -5.49 -7.52
N PHE A 53 -3.06 -4.70 -8.50
CA PHE A 53 -3.20 -3.24 -8.46
C PHE A 53 -4.60 -2.74 -8.79
N LEU A 54 -5.42 -3.50 -9.54
CA LEU A 54 -6.82 -3.17 -9.79
C LEU A 54 -7.65 -3.14 -8.50
N ALA A 55 -7.24 -3.87 -7.47
CA ALA A 55 -7.84 -3.79 -6.14
C ALA A 55 -7.79 -2.37 -5.56
N LEU A 56 -6.75 -1.58 -5.88
CA LEU A 56 -6.62 -0.19 -5.43
C LEU A 56 -7.70 0.75 -5.99
N ARG A 57 -8.43 0.34 -7.03
CA ARG A 57 -9.56 1.13 -7.56
C ARG A 57 -10.69 1.30 -6.55
N PHE A 58 -10.76 0.40 -5.57
CA PHE A 58 -11.73 0.39 -4.46
C PHE A 58 -11.28 1.24 -3.26
N ALA A 59 -10.08 1.82 -3.27
CA ALA A 59 -9.64 2.71 -2.21
C ALA A 59 -10.58 3.91 -2.12
N LYS A 60 -10.84 4.44 -0.92
CA LYS A 60 -11.66 5.66 -0.74
C LYS A 60 -10.94 6.91 -1.23
N VAL A 61 -9.61 6.91 -1.16
CA VAL A 61 -8.77 8.07 -1.49
C VAL A 61 -8.38 8.09 -2.98
N PRO A 62 -8.65 9.19 -3.71
CA PRO A 62 -8.33 9.32 -5.14
C PRO A 62 -6.85 9.05 -5.46
N MET A 63 -5.94 9.57 -4.64
CA MET A 63 -4.49 9.38 -4.82
C MET A 63 -4.10 7.90 -4.92
N ILE A 64 -4.70 7.02 -4.10
CA ILE A 64 -4.43 5.58 -4.11
C ILE A 64 -5.01 4.92 -5.37
N ARG A 65 -6.19 5.36 -5.82
CA ARG A 65 -6.82 4.87 -7.06
C ARG A 65 -5.98 5.20 -8.28
N ASP A 66 -5.53 6.45 -8.38
CA ASP A 66 -4.73 6.94 -9.50
C ASP A 66 -3.36 6.25 -9.54
N PHE A 67 -2.75 6.06 -8.36
CA PHE A 67 -1.52 5.30 -8.22
C PHE A 67 -1.68 3.85 -8.72
N GLY A 68 -2.76 3.15 -8.33
CA GLY A 68 -3.04 1.80 -8.80
C GLY A 68 -3.29 1.70 -10.31
N LEU A 69 -4.04 2.65 -10.87
CA LEU A 69 -4.28 2.72 -12.31
C LEU A 69 -2.98 2.95 -13.09
N LEU A 70 -2.15 3.87 -12.63
CA LEU A 70 -0.86 4.18 -13.25
C LEU A 70 0.08 2.97 -13.22
N LEU A 71 0.12 2.21 -12.12
CA LEU A 71 0.88 0.96 -12.05
C LEU A 71 0.33 -0.11 -13.00
N ALA A 72 -1.00 -0.31 -13.05
CA ALA A 72 -1.60 -1.30 -13.94
C ALA A 72 -1.30 -1.02 -15.42
N VAL A 73 -1.46 0.24 -15.86
CA VAL A 73 -1.14 0.65 -17.23
C VAL A 73 0.36 0.55 -17.50
N GLY A 74 1.18 1.02 -16.55
CA GLY A 74 2.63 0.98 -16.66
C GLY A 74 3.17 -0.45 -16.80
N ILE A 75 2.67 -1.38 -16.00
CA ILE A 75 3.06 -2.79 -16.03
C ILE A 75 2.66 -3.44 -17.36
N ALA A 76 1.48 -3.12 -17.91
CA ALA A 76 1.08 -3.60 -19.23
C ALA A 76 2.04 -3.11 -20.34
N VAL A 77 2.41 -1.83 -20.32
CA VAL A 77 3.37 -1.25 -21.27
C VAL A 77 4.76 -1.87 -21.11
N ILE A 78 5.21 -2.04 -19.86
CA ILE A 78 6.50 -2.66 -19.55
C ILE A 78 6.54 -4.11 -20.00
N CYS A 79 5.49 -4.89 -19.80
CA CYS A 79 5.44 -6.26 -20.31
C CYS A 79 5.66 -6.32 -21.82
N LEU A 80 4.98 -5.45 -22.58
CA LEU A 80 5.15 -5.41 -24.04
C LEU A 80 6.57 -5.00 -24.41
N ALA A 81 7.10 -3.96 -23.78
CA ALA A 81 8.46 -3.48 -24.02
C ALA A 81 9.52 -4.54 -23.65
N SER A 82 9.37 -5.21 -22.51
CA SER A 82 10.30 -6.22 -22.00
C SER A 82 10.22 -7.56 -22.73
N ILE A 83 9.14 -7.84 -23.46
CA ILE A 83 9.12 -8.98 -24.38
C ILE A 83 9.79 -8.58 -25.71
N ILE A 84 9.39 -7.44 -26.29
CA ILE A 84 9.80 -7.06 -27.65
C ILE A 84 11.27 -6.60 -27.70
N LEU A 85 11.68 -5.67 -26.83
CA LEU A 85 13.00 -5.05 -26.91
C LEU A 85 14.14 -6.03 -26.58
N PRO A 86 14.07 -6.84 -25.50
CA PRO A 86 15.09 -7.85 -25.22
C PRO A 86 15.15 -8.92 -26.30
N LEU A 87 14.03 -9.46 -26.80
CA LEU A 87 14.07 -10.45 -27.88
C LEU A 87 14.73 -9.90 -29.15
N ALA A 88 14.41 -8.66 -29.53
CA ALA A 88 14.99 -8.03 -30.71
C ALA A 88 16.50 -7.75 -30.52
N SER A 89 16.88 -7.12 -29.40
CA SER A 89 18.27 -6.75 -29.12
C SER A 89 19.17 -7.96 -28.89
N LEU A 90 18.71 -8.95 -28.12
CA LEU A 90 19.41 -10.21 -27.91
C LEU A 90 19.45 -11.04 -29.19
N GLY A 91 18.39 -11.04 -30.01
CA GLY A 91 18.42 -11.73 -31.29
C GLY A 91 19.44 -11.14 -32.27
N ILE A 92 19.53 -9.81 -32.36
CA ILE A 92 20.56 -9.14 -33.17
C ILE A 92 21.95 -9.46 -32.64
N ARG A 93 22.12 -9.44 -31.31
CA ARG A 93 23.40 -9.79 -30.68
C ARG A 93 23.77 -11.23 -30.94
N GLU A 94 22.88 -12.20 -30.70
CA GLU A 94 23.17 -13.63 -30.86
C GLU A 94 23.49 -13.99 -32.31
N TYR A 95 22.90 -13.28 -33.28
CA TYR A 95 23.24 -13.42 -34.69
C TYR A 95 24.64 -12.89 -35.04
N ARG A 96 25.12 -11.84 -34.37
CA ARG A 96 26.43 -11.20 -34.65
C ARG A 96 27.57 -11.76 -33.79
N SER A 97 27.31 -12.00 -32.53
CA SER A 97 28.26 -12.46 -31.51
C SER A 97 27.54 -13.40 -30.54
N PRO A 98 27.50 -14.70 -30.86
CA PRO A 98 26.85 -15.71 -30.03
C PRO A 98 27.33 -15.65 -28.58
N THR A 99 26.42 -15.92 -27.66
CA THR A 99 26.70 -15.82 -26.23
C THR A 99 27.74 -16.87 -25.84
N THR A 100 28.91 -16.40 -25.40
CA THR A 100 30.01 -17.24 -24.91
C THR A 100 30.06 -17.11 -23.40
N GLY A 101 29.57 -18.13 -22.69
CA GLY A 101 29.39 -18.08 -21.24
C GLY A 101 29.72 -19.39 -20.55
N LYS A 102 29.92 -19.30 -19.23
CA LYS A 102 30.04 -20.46 -18.34
C LYS A 102 28.65 -20.90 -17.91
N ASP A 103 28.48 -22.20 -17.71
CA ASP A 103 27.29 -22.76 -17.10
C ASP A 103 27.23 -22.36 -15.62
N TYR A 104 26.17 -21.65 -15.22
CA TYR A 104 26.00 -21.15 -13.85
C TYR A 104 25.11 -22.05 -12.99
N ARG A 105 24.73 -23.26 -13.47
CA ARG A 105 23.93 -24.21 -12.69
C ARG A 105 24.57 -24.59 -11.35
N ASP A 106 25.90 -24.58 -11.28
CA ASP A 106 26.67 -24.92 -10.07
C ASP A 106 27.17 -23.69 -9.29
N GLY A 107 26.73 -22.48 -9.67
CA GLY A 107 27.14 -21.24 -9.00
C GLY A 107 26.60 -21.11 -7.58
N PHE A 108 27.23 -20.25 -6.77
CA PHE A 108 26.83 -20.01 -5.37
C PHE A 108 25.34 -19.66 -5.23
N LEU A 109 24.81 -18.79 -6.09
CA LEU A 109 23.39 -18.40 -6.05
C LEU A 109 22.45 -19.56 -6.37
N ALA A 110 22.81 -20.43 -7.33
CA ALA A 110 22.01 -21.61 -7.67
C ALA A 110 22.02 -22.64 -6.53
N GLN A 111 23.17 -22.86 -5.90
CA GLN A 111 23.26 -23.73 -4.72
C GLN A 111 22.46 -23.18 -3.53
N LEU A 112 22.47 -21.86 -3.33
CA LEU A 112 21.71 -21.19 -2.29
C LEU A 112 20.20 -21.36 -2.52
N THR A 113 19.69 -21.13 -3.72
CA THR A 113 18.26 -21.30 -4.02
C THR A 113 17.80 -22.74 -3.92
N VAL A 114 18.60 -23.70 -4.40
CA VAL A 114 18.31 -25.13 -4.18
C VAL A 114 18.28 -25.44 -2.68
N LYS A 115 19.27 -24.99 -1.91
CA LYS A 115 19.32 -25.23 -0.46
C LYS A 115 18.11 -24.64 0.28
N MET A 116 17.65 -23.45 -0.11
CA MET A 116 16.46 -22.81 0.46
C MET A 116 15.18 -23.59 0.15
N GLY A 117 15.06 -24.13 -1.07
CA GLY A 117 13.89 -24.89 -1.51
C GLY A 117 13.89 -26.37 -1.10
N ARG A 118 15.06 -26.95 -0.80
CA ARG A 118 15.24 -28.38 -0.49
C ARG A 118 14.89 -28.74 0.95
N LEU A 119 13.72 -28.26 1.37
CA LEU A 119 13.13 -28.58 2.65
C LEU A 119 12.40 -29.93 2.62
N PRO A 120 12.30 -30.63 3.76
CA PRO A 120 11.58 -31.89 3.83
C PRO A 120 10.12 -31.75 3.36
N ILE A 121 9.69 -32.66 2.48
CA ILE A 121 8.33 -32.67 1.88
C ILE A 121 7.23 -32.74 2.95
N TRP A 122 7.50 -33.29 4.13
CA TRP A 122 6.53 -33.35 5.23
C TRP A 122 6.20 -31.97 5.83
N LEU A 123 7.03 -30.95 5.58
CA LEU A 123 6.76 -29.56 5.98
C LEU A 123 5.71 -28.89 5.09
N ALA A 124 5.42 -29.40 3.90
CA ALA A 124 4.43 -28.81 2.98
C ALA A 124 3.04 -28.55 3.63
N PRO A 125 2.38 -29.54 4.28
CA PRO A 125 1.12 -29.27 4.98
C PRO A 125 1.29 -28.31 6.17
N ILE A 126 2.47 -28.29 6.81
CA ILE A 126 2.76 -27.35 7.89
C ILE A 126 2.84 -25.93 7.35
N PHE A 127 3.47 -25.69 6.19
CA PHE A 127 3.47 -24.38 5.56
C PHE A 127 2.07 -23.92 5.16
N ALA A 128 1.22 -24.82 4.67
CA ALA A 128 -0.16 -24.50 4.35
C ALA A 128 -1.00 -24.12 5.59
N VAL A 129 -0.72 -24.72 6.76
CA VAL A 129 -1.38 -24.34 8.02
C VAL A 129 -0.76 -23.07 8.60
N ALA A 130 0.57 -22.99 8.59
CA ALA A 130 1.34 -21.85 9.08
C ALA A 130 1.05 -20.58 8.27
N SER A 131 0.69 -20.68 6.99
CA SER A 131 0.27 -19.52 6.21
C SER A 131 -0.94 -18.82 6.79
N PHE A 132 -1.94 -19.59 7.26
CA PHE A 132 -3.07 -19.00 7.96
C PHE A 132 -2.63 -18.38 9.28
N ALA A 133 -1.81 -19.06 10.08
CA ALA A 133 -1.33 -18.53 11.36
C ALA A 133 -0.53 -17.22 11.20
N VAL A 134 0.41 -17.16 10.25
CA VAL A 134 1.22 -15.97 9.96
C VAL A 134 0.36 -14.85 9.41
N PHE A 135 -0.59 -15.15 8.52
CA PHE A 135 -1.50 -14.16 7.97
C PHE A 135 -2.43 -13.57 9.02
N PHE A 136 -3.12 -14.41 9.81
CA PHE A 136 -3.98 -13.93 10.88
C PHE A 136 -3.18 -13.20 11.97
N GLY A 137 -1.97 -13.67 12.30
CA GLY A 137 -1.06 -12.95 13.18
C GLY A 137 -0.71 -11.55 12.64
N GLY A 138 -0.42 -11.45 11.34
CA GLY A 138 -0.20 -10.18 10.66
C GLY A 138 -1.42 -9.26 10.68
N VAL A 139 -2.62 -9.80 10.43
CA VAL A 139 -3.89 -9.05 10.48
C VAL A 139 -4.18 -8.50 11.88
N VAL A 140 -4.00 -9.33 12.93
CA VAL A 140 -4.20 -8.90 14.32
C VAL A 140 -3.26 -7.76 14.71
N VAL A 141 -2.02 -7.86 14.25
CA VAL A 141 -0.98 -6.89 14.56
C VAL A 141 -1.12 -5.63 13.71
N GLU A 142 -1.75 -5.70 12.53
CA GLU A 142 -1.89 -4.56 11.61
C GLU A 142 -2.60 -3.37 12.24
N ASP A 143 -3.64 -3.61 13.05
CA ASP A 143 -4.38 -2.57 13.78
C ASP A 143 -3.55 -1.90 14.90
N HIS A 144 -2.45 -2.53 15.31
CA HIS A 144 -1.54 -2.03 16.35
C HIS A 144 -0.34 -1.28 15.80
N ILE A 145 -0.19 -1.19 14.47
CA ILE A 145 0.92 -0.46 13.87
C ILE A 145 0.55 1.03 13.83
N GLU A 146 1.37 1.86 14.46
CA GLU A 146 1.18 3.31 14.47
C GLU A 146 1.11 3.87 13.05
N LEU A 147 0.03 4.58 12.74
CA LEU A 147 -0.06 5.36 11.52
C LEU A 147 0.58 6.73 11.75
N GLN A 148 1.38 7.19 10.79
CA GLN A 148 1.82 8.58 10.75
C GLN A 148 0.77 9.41 10.00
N SER A 149 -0.20 9.96 10.72
CA SER A 149 -1.25 10.81 10.16
C SER A 149 -0.81 12.25 9.90
N ASP A 150 0.22 12.72 10.61
CA ASP A 150 0.54 14.14 10.66
C ASP A 150 1.28 14.56 9.38
N PRO A 151 0.67 15.42 8.52
CA PRO A 151 1.30 15.89 7.30
C PRO A 151 2.58 16.68 7.56
N VAL A 152 2.71 17.31 8.73
CA VAL A 152 3.91 18.03 9.13
C VAL A 152 5.08 17.07 9.23
N GLN A 153 4.87 15.82 9.66
CA GLN A 153 5.90 14.79 9.76
C GLN A 153 6.30 14.18 8.41
N TRP A 154 5.50 14.39 7.36
CA TRP A 154 5.76 13.83 6.03
C TRP A 154 6.79 14.62 5.21
N VAL A 155 6.98 15.90 5.57
CA VAL A 155 7.90 16.82 4.88
C VAL A 155 9.27 16.86 5.55
N ASN A 156 10.22 17.55 4.93
CA ASN A 156 11.58 17.64 5.45
C ASN A 156 11.61 18.36 6.81
N GLN A 157 11.88 17.62 7.87
CA GLN A 157 11.92 18.13 9.25
C GLN A 157 13.06 19.10 9.52
N SER A 158 14.09 19.14 8.67
CA SER A 158 15.18 20.12 8.75
C SER A 158 14.97 21.34 7.85
N GLY A 159 13.79 21.47 7.25
CA GLY A 159 13.47 22.59 6.36
C GLY A 159 13.16 23.87 7.14
N GLU A 160 13.44 25.02 6.52
CA GLU A 160 13.14 26.34 7.08
C GLU A 160 11.65 26.50 7.40
N GLY A 161 10.76 26.10 6.48
CA GLY A 161 9.30 26.18 6.71
C GLY A 161 8.79 25.39 7.92
N ILE A 162 9.43 24.27 8.28
CA ILE A 162 9.08 23.53 9.52
C ILE A 162 9.63 24.24 10.76
N THR A 163 10.79 24.88 10.63
CA THR A 163 11.38 25.67 11.71
C THR A 163 10.51 26.89 12.01
N ASP A 164 10.06 27.60 10.96
CA ASP A 164 9.16 28.74 11.07
C ASP A 164 7.80 28.32 11.63
N TYR A 165 7.25 27.20 11.15
CA TYR A 165 6.00 26.64 11.68
C TYR A 165 6.11 26.37 13.19
N ARG A 166 7.16 25.66 13.62
CA ARG A 166 7.37 25.36 15.05
C ARG A 166 7.63 26.61 15.88
N TYR A 167 8.32 27.61 15.32
CA TYR A 167 8.54 28.88 15.98
C TYR A 167 7.21 29.62 16.23
N VAL A 168 6.35 29.73 15.22
CA VAL A 168 5.01 30.32 15.37
C VAL A 168 4.16 29.51 16.35
N GLU A 169 4.20 28.18 16.29
CA GLU A 169 3.46 27.32 17.21
C GLU A 169 3.95 27.51 18.66
N SER A 170 5.27 27.63 18.88
CA SER A 170 5.83 27.85 20.23
C SER A 170 5.57 29.26 20.78
N GLU A 171 5.58 30.29 19.93
CA GLU A 171 5.38 31.67 20.35
C GLU A 171 3.89 32.02 20.53
N THR A 172 3.02 31.44 19.71
CA THR A 172 1.57 31.74 19.75
C THR A 172 0.77 30.71 20.55
N GLY A 173 1.35 29.54 20.84
CA GLY A 173 0.71 28.40 21.49
C GLY A 173 -0.22 27.59 20.58
N SER A 174 -0.37 27.97 19.30
CA SER A 174 -1.32 27.36 18.36
C SER A 174 -0.68 27.15 16.98
N GLY A 175 -0.85 25.95 16.43
CA GLY A 175 -0.35 25.60 15.10
C GLY A 175 -1.45 25.36 14.06
N SER A 176 -2.73 25.52 14.44
CA SER A 176 -3.89 25.18 13.60
C SER A 176 -5.18 25.77 14.16
N GLU A 177 -6.23 25.76 13.35
CA GLU A 177 -7.57 26.23 13.71
C GLU A 177 -8.62 25.15 13.42
N LEU A 178 -9.66 25.09 14.25
CA LEU A 178 -10.86 24.31 14.02
C LEU A 178 -12.04 25.27 13.82
N ALA A 179 -12.70 25.18 12.67
CA ALA A 179 -13.85 26.01 12.37
C ALA A 179 -15.15 25.25 12.65
N VAL A 180 -16.20 25.97 13.02
CA VAL A 180 -17.58 25.52 13.08
C VAL A 180 -18.39 26.49 12.24
N PHE A 181 -18.93 25.96 11.14
CA PHE A 181 -19.76 26.72 10.23
C PHE A 181 -21.18 26.77 10.80
N VAL A 182 -21.68 27.97 11.04
CA VAL A 182 -23.01 28.19 11.63
C VAL A 182 -23.90 28.85 10.59
N ARG A 183 -25.10 28.31 10.41
CA ARG A 183 -26.11 28.83 9.50
C ARG A 183 -27.42 29.05 10.25
N SER A 184 -28.09 30.16 9.98
CA SER A 184 -29.35 30.55 10.63
C SER A 184 -30.18 31.40 9.68
N ASP A 185 -31.50 31.41 9.86
CA ASP A 185 -32.40 32.32 9.15
C ASP A 185 -32.06 33.80 9.43
N ASP A 186 -31.62 34.12 10.65
CA ASP A 186 -31.03 35.41 11.01
C ASP A 186 -29.84 35.19 11.96
N VAL A 187 -28.63 35.36 11.42
CA VAL A 187 -27.37 35.26 12.16
C VAL A 187 -27.21 36.29 13.28
N PHE A 188 -28.02 37.34 13.27
CA PHE A 188 -28.06 38.37 14.31
C PHE A 188 -29.25 38.18 15.27
N SER A 189 -29.98 37.06 15.21
CA SER A 189 -31.00 36.76 16.20
C SER A 189 -30.35 36.50 17.57
N GLN A 190 -31.06 36.85 18.65
CA GLN A 190 -30.56 36.59 20.00
C GLN A 190 -30.31 35.10 20.22
N GLU A 191 -31.17 34.24 19.69
CA GLU A 191 -31.05 32.79 19.76
C GLU A 191 -29.76 32.27 19.10
N THR A 192 -29.40 32.77 17.90
CA THR A 192 -28.14 32.38 17.24
C THR A 192 -26.93 32.87 18.02
N ILE A 193 -26.99 34.09 18.55
CA ILE A 193 -25.90 34.71 19.32
C ILE A 193 -25.68 33.96 20.64
N ASP A 194 -26.75 33.67 21.38
CA ASP A 194 -26.71 32.91 22.63
C ASP A 194 -26.16 31.50 22.40
N PHE A 195 -26.59 30.84 21.31
CA PHE A 195 -26.08 29.53 20.94
C PHE A 195 -24.57 29.58 20.64
N VAL A 196 -24.12 30.48 19.77
CA VAL A 196 -22.71 30.56 19.37
C VAL A 196 -21.81 30.88 20.56
N ASP A 197 -22.25 31.80 21.42
CA ASP A 197 -21.53 32.20 22.62
C ASP A 197 -21.42 31.04 23.63
N THR A 198 -22.57 30.47 24.01
CA THR A 198 -22.66 29.36 24.96
C THR A 198 -21.87 28.16 24.46
N PHE A 199 -22.05 27.78 23.19
CA PHE A 199 -21.33 26.68 22.58
C PHE A 199 -19.81 26.93 22.60
N ALA A 200 -19.36 28.13 22.23
CA ALA A 200 -17.94 28.46 22.25
C ALA A 200 -17.35 28.34 23.67
N THR A 201 -18.02 28.87 24.68
CA THR A 201 -17.59 28.80 26.08
C THR A 201 -17.55 27.36 26.59
N GLU A 202 -18.62 26.59 26.38
CA GLU A 202 -18.71 25.19 26.83
C GLU A 202 -17.62 24.33 26.19
N GLN A 203 -17.34 24.50 24.89
CA GLN A 203 -16.29 23.73 24.22
C GLN A 203 -14.88 24.07 24.75
N ILE A 204 -14.59 25.34 25.02
CA ILE A 204 -13.32 25.75 25.62
C ILE A 204 -13.18 25.18 27.04
N GLU A 205 -14.26 25.20 27.84
CA GLU A 205 -14.24 24.63 29.19
C GLU A 205 -14.10 23.10 29.19
N ALA A 206 -14.69 22.42 28.21
CA ALA A 206 -14.57 20.97 28.03
C ALA A 206 -13.19 20.55 27.52
N HIS A 207 -12.54 21.38 26.71
CA HIS A 207 -11.27 21.09 26.03
C HIS A 207 -10.22 22.20 26.24
N PRO A 208 -9.82 22.53 27.50
CA PRO A 208 -9.03 23.72 27.80
C PRO A 208 -7.57 23.62 27.35
N GLN A 209 -7.07 22.43 27.00
CA GLN A 209 -5.71 22.26 26.48
C GLN A 209 -5.68 22.32 24.95
N GLU A 210 -6.78 21.92 24.32
CA GLU A 210 -6.92 21.77 22.88
C GLU A 210 -7.56 23.00 22.23
N LEU A 211 -8.58 23.61 22.85
CA LEU A 211 -9.29 24.78 22.34
C LEU A 211 -8.91 26.01 23.19
N LEU A 212 -8.00 26.82 22.68
CA LEU A 212 -7.38 27.90 23.45
C LEU A 212 -8.26 29.15 23.51
N THR A 213 -8.83 29.53 22.37
CA THR A 213 -9.69 30.71 22.24
C THR A 213 -10.67 30.50 21.11
N ALA A 214 -11.89 30.99 21.25
CA ALA A 214 -12.87 31.08 20.17
C ALA A 214 -12.85 32.47 19.53
N SER A 215 -13.14 32.53 18.24
CA SER A 215 -13.23 33.76 17.47
C SER A 215 -14.42 33.67 16.51
N SER A 216 -15.40 34.53 16.75
CA SER A 216 -16.61 34.73 15.97
C SER A 216 -17.08 36.16 16.21
N LEU A 217 -18.08 36.62 15.45
CA LEU A 217 -18.66 37.94 15.69
C LEU A 217 -19.24 38.06 17.13
N PRO A 218 -20.07 37.11 17.63
CA PRO A 218 -20.57 37.15 19.01
C PRO A 218 -19.46 37.13 20.08
N THR A 219 -18.50 36.22 19.97
CA THR A 219 -17.43 36.06 20.97
C THR A 219 -16.50 37.26 21.01
N THR A 220 -16.25 37.92 19.88
CA THR A 220 -15.45 39.15 19.83
C THR A 220 -16.13 40.28 20.61
N VAL A 221 -17.45 40.41 20.48
CA VAL A 221 -18.23 41.38 21.25
C VAL A 221 -18.24 40.99 22.73
N LEU A 222 -18.38 39.70 23.05
CA LEU A 222 -18.28 39.22 24.43
C LEU A 222 -16.95 39.63 25.09
N TYR A 223 -15.82 39.44 24.41
CA TYR A 223 -14.51 39.81 24.96
C TYR A 223 -14.37 41.31 25.26
N LEU A 224 -15.14 42.17 24.57
CA LEU A 224 -15.18 43.61 24.86
C LEU A 224 -16.09 43.95 26.04
N LEU A 225 -17.06 43.08 26.34
CA LEU A 225 -18.00 43.21 27.46
C LEU A 225 -17.47 42.56 28.74
N ASP A 226 -16.56 41.60 28.63
CA ASP A 226 -15.94 40.94 29.79
C ASP A 226 -14.99 41.89 30.53
N VAL A 227 -15.36 42.20 31.78
CA VAL A 227 -14.60 43.10 32.66
C VAL A 227 -14.16 42.30 33.89
N PRO A 228 -12.85 42.20 34.19
CA PRO A 228 -12.37 41.46 35.35
C PRO A 228 -13.03 41.91 36.67
N GLY A 229 -13.72 41.00 37.34
CA GLY A 229 -14.46 41.27 38.58
C GLY A 229 -15.86 41.89 38.37
N GLY A 230 -16.30 42.07 37.14
CA GLY A 230 -17.66 42.46 36.76
C GLY A 230 -18.63 41.28 36.72
N SER A 231 -19.92 41.57 36.59
CA SER A 231 -20.94 40.57 36.30
C SER A 231 -20.87 40.17 34.83
N PHE A 232 -20.90 38.87 34.53
CA PHE A 232 -21.02 38.36 33.17
C PHE A 232 -22.33 38.85 32.52
N VAL A 233 -22.22 39.37 31.29
CA VAL A 233 -23.35 39.84 30.49
C VAL A 233 -23.21 39.25 29.09
N GLN A 234 -24.22 38.48 28.67
CA GLN A 234 -24.26 37.95 27.31
C GLN A 234 -24.42 39.08 26.28
N PRO A 235 -23.80 38.97 25.09
CA PRO A 235 -23.94 39.96 24.05
C PRO A 235 -25.39 40.07 23.57
N ARG A 236 -25.94 41.28 23.55
CA ARG A 236 -27.27 41.51 22.96
C ARG A 236 -27.18 41.52 21.45
N ALA A 237 -28.20 40.99 20.78
CA ALA A 237 -28.33 40.99 19.32
C ALA A 237 -28.13 42.37 18.69
N GLU A 238 -28.67 43.42 19.31
CA GLU A 238 -28.51 44.80 18.86
C GLU A 238 -27.06 45.27 18.91
N ASP A 239 -26.30 44.89 19.94
CA ASP A 239 -24.90 45.28 20.12
C ASP A 239 -24.02 44.54 19.10
N VAL A 240 -24.29 43.26 18.88
CA VAL A 240 -23.57 42.44 17.88
C VAL A 240 -23.82 42.96 16.46
N ARG A 241 -25.08 43.30 16.12
CA ARG A 241 -25.43 43.90 14.83
C ARG A 241 -24.77 45.27 14.66
N ALA A 242 -24.84 46.13 15.67
CA ALA A 242 -24.22 47.45 15.62
C ALA A 242 -22.70 47.37 15.47
N ALA A 243 -22.05 46.44 16.17
CA ALA A 243 -20.61 46.20 16.05
C ALA A 243 -20.23 45.74 14.64
N TYR A 244 -21.01 44.84 14.04
CA TYR A 244 -20.82 44.41 12.66
C TYR A 244 -20.98 45.57 11.65
N GLU A 245 -22.05 46.36 11.77
CA GLU A 245 -22.31 47.49 10.87
C GLU A 245 -21.25 48.60 10.99
N ALA A 246 -20.68 48.78 12.19
CA ALA A 246 -19.59 49.72 12.45
C ALA A 246 -18.21 49.21 12.01
N ALA A 247 -18.04 47.90 11.83
CA ALA A 247 -16.77 47.30 11.47
C ALA A 247 -16.37 47.64 10.01
N PRO A 248 -15.06 47.72 9.69
CA PRO A 248 -14.60 47.85 8.31
C PRO A 248 -15.14 46.72 7.42
N SER A 249 -15.28 46.99 6.11
CA SER A 249 -15.80 46.02 5.14
C SER A 249 -15.09 44.67 5.18
N ASP A 250 -13.77 44.68 5.37
CA ASP A 250 -12.96 43.46 5.38
C ASP A 250 -13.25 42.60 6.62
N ILE A 251 -13.64 43.20 7.74
CA ILE A 251 -14.08 42.48 8.96
C ILE A 251 -15.49 41.93 8.76
N GLN A 252 -16.38 42.70 8.14
CA GLN A 252 -17.73 42.23 7.83
C GLN A 252 -17.70 40.97 6.98
N VAL A 253 -16.97 41.02 5.85
CA VAL A 253 -16.89 39.90 4.88
C VAL A 253 -16.14 38.69 5.45
N SER A 254 -15.20 38.88 6.38
CA SER A 254 -14.46 37.77 7.01
C SER A 254 -15.22 37.09 8.15
N THR A 255 -16.22 37.74 8.75
CA THR A 255 -16.92 37.23 9.94
C THR A 255 -18.32 36.69 9.66
N VAL A 256 -19.09 37.32 8.76
CA VAL A 256 -20.48 36.95 8.47
C VAL A 256 -20.78 37.07 6.97
N ASN A 257 -21.58 36.15 6.45
CA ASN A 257 -22.26 36.26 5.16
C ASN A 257 -23.78 36.40 5.39
N PRO A 258 -24.31 37.64 5.40
CA PRO A 258 -25.73 37.88 5.67
C PRO A 258 -26.66 37.29 4.60
N GLU A 259 -26.24 37.26 3.33
CA GLU A 259 -27.07 36.74 2.23
C GLU A 259 -27.28 35.23 2.34
N ALA A 260 -26.27 34.51 2.82
CA ALA A 260 -26.34 33.07 3.05
C ALA A 260 -26.91 32.70 4.43
N GLY A 261 -27.12 33.69 5.31
CA GLY A 261 -27.46 33.48 6.71
C GLY A 261 -26.38 32.68 7.43
N ALA A 262 -25.10 33.00 7.20
CA ALA A 262 -23.98 32.19 7.70
C ALA A 262 -22.93 33.01 8.46
N LEU A 263 -22.31 32.42 9.47
CA LEU A 263 -21.15 32.94 10.18
C LEU A 263 -20.14 31.82 10.47
N ASN A 264 -18.90 32.19 10.76
CA ASN A 264 -17.87 31.23 11.13
C ASN A 264 -17.46 31.40 12.59
N LEU A 265 -17.42 30.30 13.34
CA LEU A 265 -16.85 30.21 14.67
C LEU A 265 -15.52 29.47 14.58
N VAL A 266 -14.41 30.13 14.90
CA VAL A 266 -13.07 29.57 14.76
C VAL A 266 -12.43 29.40 16.12
N PHE A 267 -12.07 28.17 16.46
CA PHE A 267 -11.26 27.86 17.63
C PHE A 267 -9.78 27.83 17.23
N ARG A 268 -8.94 28.56 17.96
CA ARG A 268 -7.50 28.36 17.92
C ARG A 268 -7.17 27.06 18.62
N TYR A 269 -6.64 26.11 17.87
CA TYR A 269 -6.35 24.77 18.37
C TYR A 269 -4.90 24.71 18.85
N GLY A 270 -4.67 24.10 20.01
CA GLY A 270 -3.36 23.92 20.63
C GLY A 270 -2.41 23.04 19.81
N ALA A 271 -1.16 22.94 20.25
CA ALA A 271 -0.22 21.99 19.64
C ALA A 271 -0.69 20.54 19.90
N GLY A 272 -0.69 19.70 18.86
CA GLY A 272 -1.20 18.32 18.96
C GLY A 272 -1.17 17.57 17.63
N THR A 273 -1.38 16.25 17.69
CA THR A 273 -1.41 15.40 16.49
C THR A 273 -2.75 15.49 15.76
N LEU A 274 -2.82 14.94 14.54
CA LEU A 274 -4.08 14.88 13.81
C LEU A 274 -5.05 13.85 14.46
N GLU A 275 -4.54 12.82 15.13
CA GLU A 275 -5.35 11.87 15.91
C GLU A 275 -6.00 12.54 17.12
N ASP A 276 -5.24 13.33 17.89
CA ASP A 276 -5.80 14.05 19.05
C ASP A 276 -6.90 15.03 18.59
N ARG A 277 -6.67 15.69 17.45
CA ARG A 277 -7.66 16.55 16.79
C ARG A 277 -8.90 15.79 16.36
N ALA A 278 -8.76 14.57 15.83
CA ALA A 278 -9.90 13.75 15.42
C ALA A 278 -10.85 13.49 16.59
N VAL A 279 -10.30 13.19 17.77
CA VAL A 279 -11.10 12.96 18.98
C VAL A 279 -11.92 14.20 19.36
N VAL A 280 -11.30 15.38 19.32
CA VAL A 280 -12.00 16.64 19.65
C VAL A 280 -13.05 16.99 18.60
N VAL A 281 -12.75 16.80 17.31
CA VAL A 281 -13.72 17.02 16.22
C VAL A 281 -14.94 16.11 16.38
N ASP A 282 -14.74 14.82 16.65
CA ASP A 282 -15.82 13.86 16.87
C ASP A 282 -16.66 14.22 18.10
N GLN A 283 -16.02 14.66 19.19
CA GLN A 283 -16.70 15.08 20.41
C GLN A 283 -17.55 16.32 20.17
N ILE A 284 -17.01 17.31 19.46
CA ILE A 284 -17.73 18.51 19.05
C ILE A 284 -18.93 18.11 18.19
N GLU A 285 -18.73 17.28 17.15
CA GLU A 285 -19.81 16.82 16.26
C GLU A 285 -20.94 16.12 17.04
N GLN A 286 -20.61 15.36 18.08
CA GLN A 286 -21.58 14.69 18.95
C GLN A 286 -22.25 15.63 19.96
N SER A 287 -21.58 16.71 20.38
CA SER A 287 -22.12 17.65 21.36
C SER A 287 -22.91 18.81 20.74
N VAL A 288 -22.77 19.08 19.44
CA VAL A 288 -23.51 20.17 18.79
C VAL A 288 -25.02 19.92 18.89
N SER A 289 -25.71 20.77 19.64
CA SER A 289 -27.17 20.75 19.80
C SER A 289 -27.74 22.14 19.53
N PRO A 290 -27.89 22.53 18.24
CA PRO A 290 -28.34 23.88 17.90
C PRO A 290 -29.86 24.00 18.08
N PRO A 291 -30.36 25.22 18.36
CA PRO A 291 -31.79 25.49 18.42
C PRO A 291 -32.48 25.38 17.05
N ASP A 292 -33.82 25.36 17.04
CA ASP A 292 -34.60 25.27 15.80
C ASP A 292 -34.28 26.43 14.86
N GLY A 293 -33.94 26.14 13.60
CA GLY A 293 -33.57 27.15 12.61
C GLY A 293 -32.09 27.54 12.62
N VAL A 294 -31.27 26.94 13.50
CA VAL A 294 -29.81 27.06 13.49
C VAL A 294 -29.19 25.70 13.13
N GLU A 295 -28.25 25.70 12.19
CA GLU A 295 -27.40 24.57 11.85
C GLU A 295 -25.96 24.91 12.22
N ALA A 296 -25.25 23.98 12.86
CA ALA A 296 -23.84 24.14 13.18
C ALA A 296 -23.07 22.87 12.78
N THR A 297 -22.00 23.03 12.01
CA THR A 297 -21.24 21.90 11.46
C THR A 297 -19.74 22.15 11.61
N PRO A 298 -18.98 21.25 12.26
CA PRO A 298 -17.52 21.31 12.24
C PRO A 298 -16.98 21.37 10.82
N SER A 299 -16.01 22.24 10.56
CA SER A 299 -15.49 22.51 9.23
C SER A 299 -14.01 22.95 9.25
N GLY A 300 -13.50 23.33 8.08
CA GLY A 300 -12.11 23.74 7.90
C GLY A 300 -11.14 22.59 7.64
N LEU A 301 -9.86 22.94 7.50
CA LEU A 301 -8.81 21.97 7.12
C LEU A 301 -8.59 20.89 8.20
N ALA A 302 -8.87 21.19 9.47
CA ALA A 302 -8.81 20.21 10.54
C ALA A 302 -9.80 19.05 10.29
N VAL A 303 -11.07 19.36 10.04
CA VAL A 303 -12.11 18.34 9.77
C VAL A 303 -11.84 17.60 8.46
N VAL A 304 -11.41 18.30 7.40
CA VAL A 304 -11.00 17.65 6.14
C VAL A 304 -9.81 16.71 6.36
N GLY A 305 -8.85 17.11 7.19
CA GLY A 305 -7.69 16.30 7.56
C GLY A 305 -8.08 15.03 8.31
N VAL A 306 -8.95 15.15 9.32
CA VAL A 306 -9.51 14.02 10.07
C VAL A 306 -10.26 13.06 9.14
N GLY A 307 -11.17 13.56 8.30
CA GLY A 307 -11.89 12.72 7.34
C GLY A 307 -10.96 12.06 6.32
N LEU A 308 -9.84 12.70 5.94
CA LEU A 308 -8.83 12.07 5.09
C LEU A 308 -8.11 10.94 5.83
N LEU A 309 -7.73 11.14 7.09
CA LEU A 309 -7.10 10.14 7.94
C LEU A 309 -7.98 8.88 8.05
N GLU A 310 -9.25 9.07 8.40
CA GLU A 310 -10.22 7.99 8.49
C GLU A 310 -10.36 7.25 7.15
N ASN A 311 -10.39 7.97 6.03
CA ASN A 311 -10.50 7.36 4.71
C ASN A 311 -9.23 6.60 4.27
N LEU A 312 -8.06 7.01 4.76
CA LEU A 312 -6.77 6.36 4.49
C LEU A 312 -6.57 5.07 5.30
N VAL A 313 -6.99 5.06 6.56
CA VAL A 313 -7.06 3.84 7.39
C VAL A 313 -8.21 2.94 6.92
N SER A 314 -9.29 3.61 6.53
CA SER A 314 -10.57 3.27 5.90
C SER A 314 -10.70 2.17 4.87
N ASN A 315 -9.88 1.13 4.76
CA ASN A 315 -10.02 0.00 3.78
C ASN A 315 -8.69 -0.72 3.54
N ARG A 316 -7.58 -0.37 4.21
CA ARG A 316 -6.26 -0.92 3.88
C ARG A 316 -6.24 -2.45 3.81
N ALA A 317 -6.76 -3.11 4.86
CA ALA A 317 -6.90 -4.56 4.89
C ALA A 317 -7.80 -5.08 3.75
N GLN A 318 -8.91 -4.39 3.48
CA GLN A 318 -9.83 -4.71 2.38
C GLN A 318 -9.14 -4.66 1.02
N LEU A 319 -8.26 -3.68 0.75
CA LEU A 319 -7.50 -3.59 -0.49
C LEU A 319 -6.59 -4.80 -0.68
N THR A 320 -5.92 -5.25 0.39
CA THR A 320 -5.08 -6.44 0.38
C THR A 320 -5.91 -7.70 0.11
N TYR A 321 -7.06 -7.85 0.76
CA TYR A 321 -7.95 -9.00 0.54
C TYR A 321 -8.51 -9.03 -0.88
N LEU A 322 -8.88 -7.86 -1.42
CA LEU A 322 -9.30 -7.73 -2.82
C LEU A 322 -8.16 -8.10 -3.78
N ALA A 323 -6.92 -7.68 -3.51
CA ALA A 323 -5.77 -8.04 -4.34
C ALA A 323 -5.54 -9.57 -4.36
N ILE A 324 -5.55 -10.22 -3.18
CA ILE A 324 -5.44 -11.68 -3.07
C ILE A 324 -6.58 -12.36 -3.82
N ALA A 325 -7.81 -11.86 -3.67
CA ALA A 325 -8.99 -12.43 -4.33
C ALA A 325 -8.91 -12.29 -5.85
N PHE A 326 -8.59 -11.11 -6.38
CA PHE A 326 -8.50 -10.87 -7.82
C PHE A 326 -7.41 -11.70 -8.47
N VAL A 327 -6.21 -11.76 -7.87
CA VAL A 327 -5.13 -12.62 -8.37
C VAL A 327 -5.51 -14.09 -8.26
N GLY A 328 -6.09 -14.51 -7.14
CA GLY A 328 -6.52 -15.89 -6.93
C GLY A 328 -7.55 -16.36 -7.95
N ILE A 329 -8.55 -15.53 -8.25
CA ILE A 329 -9.57 -15.78 -9.27
C ILE A 329 -8.91 -15.86 -10.65
N PHE A 330 -8.05 -14.90 -10.99
CA PHE A 330 -7.34 -14.89 -12.26
C PHE A 330 -6.48 -16.15 -12.44
N LEU A 331 -5.66 -16.53 -11.45
CA LEU A 331 -4.84 -17.73 -11.48
C LEU A 331 -5.69 -19.01 -11.56
N ALA A 332 -6.83 -19.06 -10.86
CA ALA A 332 -7.72 -20.23 -10.92
C ALA A 332 -8.27 -20.43 -12.34
N ILE A 333 -8.64 -19.34 -13.02
CA ILE A 333 -9.09 -19.34 -14.42
C ILE A 333 -7.94 -19.69 -15.36
N ARG A 334 -6.81 -18.97 -15.24
CA ARG A 334 -5.67 -19.07 -16.16
C ARG A 334 -4.97 -20.41 -16.08
N LEU A 335 -4.81 -20.96 -14.88
CA LEU A 335 -4.27 -22.29 -14.67
C LEU A 335 -5.35 -23.36 -14.87
N ARG A 336 -6.65 -23.03 -14.90
CA ARG A 336 -7.76 -24.00 -14.94
C ARG A 336 -7.70 -24.97 -13.77
N SER A 337 -7.28 -24.50 -12.59
CA SER A 337 -7.31 -25.25 -11.34
C SER A 337 -7.26 -24.37 -10.12
N ILE A 338 -8.24 -24.54 -9.23
CA ILE A 338 -8.28 -23.91 -7.92
C ILE A 338 -7.10 -24.38 -7.07
N THR A 339 -6.69 -25.65 -7.16
CA THR A 339 -5.57 -26.17 -6.36
C THR A 339 -4.25 -25.48 -6.70
N ARG A 340 -4.00 -25.24 -8.00
CA ARG A 340 -2.77 -24.57 -8.44
C ARG A 340 -2.75 -23.09 -8.06
N SER A 341 -3.90 -22.42 -8.16
CA SER A 341 -4.07 -21.06 -7.65
C SER A 341 -3.78 -20.98 -6.14
N LEU A 342 -4.41 -21.85 -5.34
CA LEU A 342 -4.18 -21.89 -3.89
C LEU A 342 -2.72 -22.18 -3.53
N LEU A 343 -2.04 -23.09 -4.24
CA LEU A 343 -0.62 -23.37 -4.01
C LEU A 343 0.27 -22.15 -4.25
N SER A 344 0.00 -21.37 -5.30
CA SER A 344 0.71 -20.10 -5.55
C SER A 344 0.37 -19.03 -4.50
N LEU A 345 -0.83 -19.05 -3.92
CA LEU A 345 -1.24 -18.06 -2.90
C LEU A 345 -0.69 -18.36 -1.49
N VAL A 346 -0.32 -19.59 -1.16
CA VAL A 346 0.21 -19.91 0.18
C VAL A 346 1.44 -19.05 0.54
N PRO A 347 2.49 -18.95 -0.30
CA PRO A 347 3.60 -18.02 -0.04
C PRO A 347 3.18 -16.55 0.00
N VAL A 348 2.18 -16.15 -0.78
CA VAL A 348 1.69 -14.77 -0.84
C VAL A 348 1.04 -14.38 0.48
N VAL A 349 0.20 -15.25 1.02
CA VAL A 349 -0.48 -15.07 2.31
C VAL A 349 0.55 -15.03 3.46
N ILE A 350 1.60 -15.87 3.40
CA ILE A 350 2.73 -15.79 4.33
C ILE A 350 3.45 -14.45 4.19
N ALA A 351 3.75 -14.00 2.97
CA ALA A 351 4.50 -12.77 2.74
C ALA A 351 3.74 -11.54 3.26
N VAL A 352 2.43 -11.46 3.00
CA VAL A 352 1.56 -10.38 3.51
C VAL A 352 1.58 -10.37 5.04
N GLY A 353 1.34 -11.51 5.69
CA GLY A 353 1.34 -11.59 7.15
C GLY A 353 2.71 -11.28 7.77
N ALA A 354 3.77 -11.83 7.19
CA ALA A 354 5.14 -11.61 7.64
C ALA A 354 5.56 -10.15 7.50
N THR A 355 5.17 -9.47 6.42
CA THR A 355 5.40 -8.02 6.25
C THR A 355 4.79 -7.22 7.40
N SER A 356 3.53 -7.48 7.76
CA SER A 356 2.86 -6.78 8.87
C SER A 356 3.54 -7.08 10.21
N LEU A 357 3.90 -8.35 10.46
CA LEU A 357 4.61 -8.75 11.68
C LEU A 357 6.00 -8.10 11.80
N VAL A 358 6.76 -8.04 10.70
CA VAL A 358 8.08 -7.38 10.69
C VAL A 358 7.94 -5.88 10.89
N ALA A 359 6.96 -5.24 10.23
CA ALA A 359 6.71 -3.81 10.40
C ALA A 359 6.40 -3.45 11.86
N TRP A 360 5.56 -4.25 12.52
CA TRP A 360 5.26 -4.09 13.94
C TRP A 360 6.46 -4.38 14.84
N ALA A 361 7.17 -5.48 14.61
CA ALA A 361 8.33 -5.87 15.43
C ALA A 361 9.46 -4.82 15.37
N LEU A 362 9.58 -4.11 14.25
CA LEU A 362 10.53 -3.01 14.06
C LEU A 362 9.97 -1.64 14.48
N GLY A 363 8.72 -1.55 14.93
CA GLY A 363 8.09 -0.29 15.33
C GLY A 363 7.97 0.71 14.18
N LEU A 364 7.75 0.24 12.95
CA LEU A 364 7.64 1.12 11.79
C LEU A 364 6.33 1.89 11.84
N LYS A 365 6.40 3.21 11.63
CA LYS A 365 5.22 4.05 11.44
C LYS A 365 4.76 3.98 10.00
N LEU A 366 3.50 3.65 9.79
CA LEU A 366 2.92 3.49 8.47
C LEU A 366 2.39 4.82 7.97
N SER A 367 2.82 5.22 6.78
CA SER A 367 2.29 6.41 6.13
C SER A 367 1.12 6.07 5.21
N PRO A 368 0.33 7.06 4.76
CA PRO A 368 -0.72 6.86 3.76
C PRO A 368 -0.25 6.13 2.50
N MET A 369 1.00 6.37 2.09
CA MET A 369 1.61 5.71 0.92
C MET A 369 1.86 4.22 1.18
N THR A 370 2.08 3.80 2.42
CA THR A 370 2.24 2.39 2.78
C THR A 370 0.91 1.62 2.85
N ALA A 371 -0.24 2.30 2.69
CA ALA A 371 -1.55 1.66 2.56
C ALA A 371 -1.63 0.77 1.31
N VAL A 372 -0.89 1.10 0.25
CA VAL A 372 -0.77 0.25 -0.95
C VAL A 372 0.18 -0.94 -0.78
N GLY A 373 0.82 -1.06 0.38
CA GLY A 373 1.85 -2.06 0.66
C GLY A 373 1.35 -3.49 0.50
N GLY A 374 0.14 -3.80 0.96
CA GLY A 374 -0.45 -5.14 0.83
C GLY A 374 -0.61 -5.59 -0.62
N PRO A 375 -1.37 -4.87 -1.47
CA PRO A 375 -1.46 -5.17 -2.91
C PRO A 375 -0.10 -5.23 -3.62
N LEU A 376 0.88 -4.44 -3.19
CA LEU A 376 2.23 -4.47 -3.73
C LEU A 376 2.99 -5.77 -3.36
N VAL A 377 2.90 -6.23 -2.10
CA VAL A 377 3.44 -7.54 -1.68
C VAL A 377 2.79 -8.66 -2.46
N VAL A 378 1.47 -8.59 -2.65
CA VAL A 378 0.72 -9.57 -3.43
C VAL A 378 1.25 -9.61 -4.86
N ALA A 379 1.35 -8.47 -5.54
CA ALA A 379 1.89 -8.41 -6.90
C ALA A 379 3.31 -9.02 -7.00
N ALA A 380 4.24 -8.59 -6.16
CA ALA A 380 5.62 -9.07 -6.20
C ALA A 380 5.76 -10.56 -5.84
N CYS A 381 5.01 -11.06 -4.86
CA CYS A 381 5.09 -12.47 -4.46
C CYS A 381 4.39 -13.39 -5.47
N THR A 382 3.26 -12.96 -6.03
CA THR A 382 2.54 -13.71 -7.07
C THR A 382 3.39 -13.85 -8.33
N GLU A 383 4.18 -12.83 -8.69
CA GLU A 383 5.18 -12.92 -9.75
C GLU A 383 6.16 -14.09 -9.56
N PHE A 384 6.88 -14.12 -8.43
CA PHE A 384 7.86 -15.18 -8.17
C PHE A 384 7.21 -16.56 -8.11
N THR A 385 6.03 -16.66 -7.49
CA THR A 385 5.33 -17.95 -7.34
C THR A 385 4.77 -18.47 -8.67
N SER A 386 4.16 -17.61 -9.49
CA SER A 386 3.64 -17.97 -10.82
C SER A 386 4.74 -18.41 -11.77
N LEU A 387 5.85 -17.68 -11.83
CA LEU A 387 7.00 -18.06 -12.67
C LEU A 387 7.62 -19.37 -12.22
N MET A 388 7.77 -19.57 -10.91
CA MET A 388 8.34 -20.81 -10.39
C MET A 388 7.42 -22.01 -10.65
N LEU A 389 6.11 -21.85 -10.51
CA LEU A 389 5.14 -22.91 -10.82
C LEU A 389 5.18 -23.27 -12.31
N LEU A 390 5.15 -22.28 -13.21
CA LEU A 390 5.16 -22.52 -14.65
C LEU A 390 6.46 -23.19 -15.09
N ARG A 391 7.60 -22.78 -14.52
CA ARG A 391 8.90 -23.41 -14.76
C ARG A 391 8.95 -24.84 -14.24
N PHE A 392 8.43 -25.10 -13.04
CA PHE A 392 8.33 -26.45 -12.48
C PHE A 392 7.55 -27.38 -13.41
N VAL A 393 6.41 -26.92 -13.93
CA VAL A 393 5.59 -27.70 -14.87
C VAL A 393 6.33 -27.96 -16.19
N GLU A 394 7.09 -26.99 -16.68
CA GLU A 394 7.92 -27.16 -17.88
C GLU A 394 8.98 -28.26 -17.67
N GLU A 395 9.69 -28.23 -16.55
CA GLU A 395 10.71 -29.23 -16.20
C GLU A 395 10.11 -30.62 -15.97
N ARG A 396 8.89 -30.71 -15.42
CA ARG A 396 8.12 -31.97 -15.38
C ARG A 396 7.76 -32.47 -16.77
N GLY A 397 7.45 -31.57 -17.70
CA GLY A 397 7.24 -31.89 -19.12
C GLY A 397 8.48 -32.42 -19.83
N ARG A 398 9.68 -32.10 -19.33
CA ARG A 398 10.97 -32.64 -19.81
C ARG A 398 11.30 -34.02 -19.25
N GLY A 399 10.44 -34.59 -18.41
CA GLY A 399 10.59 -35.94 -17.91
C GLY A 399 11.36 -36.06 -16.58
N LEU A 400 11.57 -34.97 -15.85
CA LEU A 400 12.20 -35.01 -14.53
C LEU A 400 11.22 -35.45 -13.45
N GLU A 401 11.68 -36.15 -12.41
CA GLU A 401 10.85 -36.47 -11.23
C GLU A 401 10.48 -35.19 -10.44
N PRO A 402 9.43 -35.18 -9.58
CA PRO A 402 9.01 -33.98 -8.86
C PRO A 402 10.12 -33.27 -8.08
N ALA A 403 10.97 -34.03 -7.37
CA ALA A 403 12.06 -33.45 -6.59
C ALA A 403 13.16 -32.86 -7.50
N GLU A 404 13.50 -33.57 -8.58
CA GLU A 404 14.51 -33.12 -9.55
C GLU A 404 14.03 -31.88 -10.32
N ALA A 405 12.76 -31.86 -10.75
CA ALA A 405 12.17 -30.70 -11.41
C ALA A 405 12.18 -29.47 -10.51
N SER A 406 11.96 -29.65 -9.21
CA SER A 406 12.05 -28.58 -8.21
C SER A 406 13.48 -28.07 -8.05
N ASP A 407 14.46 -28.96 -7.91
CA ASP A 407 15.88 -28.57 -7.77
C ASP A 407 16.38 -27.86 -9.05
N VAL A 408 16.01 -28.34 -10.24
CA VAL A 408 16.37 -27.69 -11.52
C VAL A 408 15.70 -26.33 -11.66
N THR A 409 14.42 -26.21 -11.30
CA THR A 409 13.69 -24.94 -11.29
C THR A 409 14.36 -23.93 -10.35
N ALA A 410 14.69 -24.33 -9.13
CA ALA A 410 15.34 -23.48 -8.15
C ALA A 410 16.75 -23.05 -8.62
N ALA A 411 17.54 -23.96 -9.20
CA ALA A 411 18.89 -23.66 -9.68
C ALA A 411 18.88 -22.71 -10.88
N ARG A 412 18.01 -22.95 -11.87
CA ARG A 412 17.99 -22.17 -13.12
C ARG A 412 17.29 -20.83 -12.97
N THR A 413 16.10 -20.82 -12.37
CA THR A 413 15.24 -19.62 -12.30
C THR A 413 15.39 -18.88 -10.98
N GLY A 414 15.61 -19.59 -9.87
CA GLY A 414 15.80 -18.95 -8.56
C GLY A 414 16.98 -17.98 -8.52
N ARG A 415 18.09 -18.26 -9.23
CA ARG A 415 19.22 -17.32 -9.33
C ARG A 415 18.77 -15.97 -9.94
N ALA A 416 17.93 -16.03 -10.97
CA ALA A 416 17.44 -14.84 -11.66
C ALA A 416 16.52 -14.04 -10.74
N PHE A 417 15.70 -14.71 -9.93
CA PHE A 417 14.88 -14.04 -8.91
C PHE A 417 15.71 -13.34 -7.84
N ILE A 418 16.79 -13.95 -7.33
CA ILE A 418 17.66 -13.27 -6.36
C ILE A 418 18.26 -12.01 -6.98
N VAL A 419 18.83 -12.12 -8.18
CA VAL A 419 19.45 -10.97 -8.86
C VAL A 419 18.41 -9.88 -9.13
N SER A 420 17.25 -10.25 -9.67
CA SER A 420 16.14 -9.32 -9.90
C SER A 420 15.71 -8.63 -8.61
N ALA A 421 15.39 -9.39 -7.56
CA ALA A 421 14.94 -8.85 -6.30
C ALA A 421 15.99 -7.90 -5.69
N CYS A 422 17.27 -8.24 -5.75
CA CYS A 422 18.36 -7.35 -5.35
C CYS A 422 18.37 -6.05 -6.15
N THR A 423 18.18 -6.10 -7.48
CA THR A 423 18.12 -4.89 -8.30
C THR A 423 16.87 -4.05 -8.02
N THR A 424 15.72 -4.67 -7.80
CA THR A 424 14.46 -3.98 -7.44
C THR A 424 14.57 -3.35 -6.05
N MET A 425 15.10 -4.08 -5.07
CA MET A 425 15.38 -3.56 -3.73
C MET A 425 16.34 -2.38 -3.80
N ALA A 426 17.43 -2.48 -4.56
CA ALA A 426 18.36 -1.36 -4.73
C ALA A 426 17.69 -0.15 -5.40
N GLY A 427 16.92 -0.38 -6.48
CA GLY A 427 16.23 0.70 -7.21
C GLY A 427 15.18 1.43 -6.38
N VAL A 428 14.50 0.73 -5.46
CA VAL A 428 13.54 1.34 -4.54
C VAL A 428 14.22 1.89 -3.28
N ALA A 429 15.30 1.28 -2.80
CA ALA A 429 16.08 1.77 -1.67
C ALA A 429 16.72 3.13 -1.95
N VAL A 430 16.94 3.52 -3.20
CA VAL A 430 17.34 4.90 -3.54
C VAL A 430 16.29 5.93 -3.07
N ILE A 431 15.00 5.59 -3.05
CA ILE A 431 13.97 6.49 -2.48
C ILE A 431 14.19 6.69 -0.98
N ALA A 432 14.79 5.71 -0.28
CA ALA A 432 15.12 5.81 1.13
C ALA A 432 16.17 6.89 1.45
N THR A 433 16.83 7.48 0.44
CA THR A 433 17.71 8.64 0.64
C THR A 433 16.99 9.98 0.46
N SER A 434 15.67 9.98 0.27
CA SER A 434 14.88 11.21 0.14
C SER A 434 14.89 12.02 1.44
N SER A 435 14.93 13.35 1.31
CA SER A 435 14.71 14.29 2.42
C SER A 435 13.25 14.37 2.88
N LEU A 436 12.33 13.74 2.15
CA LEU A 436 10.92 13.62 2.52
C LEU A 436 10.71 12.28 3.26
N PRO A 437 10.47 12.28 4.58
CA PRO A 437 10.23 11.06 5.36
C PRO A 437 9.15 10.16 4.75
N LEU A 438 8.08 10.75 4.22
CA LEU A 438 6.99 10.03 3.54
C LEU A 438 7.49 9.12 2.41
N LEU A 439 8.42 9.61 1.58
CA LEU A 439 9.00 8.84 0.48
C LEU A 439 10.06 7.87 0.98
N ARG A 440 10.86 8.28 1.96
CA ARG A 440 11.91 7.45 2.55
C ARG A 440 11.33 6.16 3.13
N ASP A 441 10.33 6.31 3.99
CA ASP A 441 9.73 5.20 4.71
C ASP A 441 8.97 4.28 3.75
N PHE A 442 8.31 4.86 2.73
CA PHE A 442 7.73 4.09 1.63
C PHE A 442 8.79 3.25 0.89
N GLY A 443 9.96 3.82 0.57
CA GLY A 443 11.06 3.11 -0.07
C GLY A 443 11.57 1.91 0.75
N LEU A 444 11.74 2.11 2.06
CA LEU A 444 12.17 1.05 2.98
C LEU A 444 11.14 -0.09 3.06
N VAL A 445 9.85 0.25 3.22
CA VAL A 445 8.77 -0.73 3.30
C VAL A 445 8.66 -1.54 2.00
N VAL A 446 8.75 -0.89 0.84
CA VAL A 446 8.69 -1.61 -0.45
C VAL A 446 9.91 -2.52 -0.65
N ALA A 447 11.11 -2.10 -0.28
CA ALA A 447 12.29 -2.96 -0.35
C ALA A 447 12.17 -4.19 0.57
N MET A 448 11.66 -3.99 1.79
CA MET A 448 11.34 -5.07 2.73
C MET A 448 10.29 -6.03 2.14
N ASN A 449 9.23 -5.50 1.54
CA ASN A 449 8.17 -6.29 0.91
C ASN A 449 8.70 -7.22 -0.18
N VAL A 450 9.60 -6.71 -1.04
CA VAL A 450 10.24 -7.51 -2.09
C VAL A 450 11.12 -8.60 -1.49
N ALA A 451 11.88 -8.30 -0.43
CA ALA A 451 12.70 -9.30 0.27
C ALA A 451 11.84 -10.43 0.86
N VAL A 452 10.79 -10.08 1.60
CA VAL A 452 9.87 -11.05 2.21
C VAL A 452 9.14 -11.87 1.14
N ALA A 453 8.68 -11.24 0.06
CA ALA A 453 8.03 -11.92 -1.06
C ALA A 453 8.96 -12.95 -1.73
N LEU A 454 10.21 -12.59 -1.99
CA LEU A 454 11.21 -13.50 -2.56
C LEU A 454 11.50 -14.68 -1.63
N LEU A 455 11.77 -14.40 -0.35
CA LEU A 455 12.08 -15.44 0.63
C LEU A 455 10.91 -16.40 0.79
N SER A 456 9.69 -15.87 0.88
CA SER A 456 8.47 -16.69 0.97
C SER A 456 8.33 -17.59 -0.26
N ALA A 457 8.50 -17.04 -1.46
CA ALA A 457 8.41 -17.83 -2.69
C ALA A 457 9.48 -18.93 -2.73
N LEU A 458 10.76 -18.61 -2.51
CA LEU A 458 11.88 -19.55 -2.64
C LEU A 458 11.92 -20.63 -1.56
N VAL A 459 11.44 -20.34 -0.34
CA VAL A 459 11.48 -21.29 0.79
C VAL A 459 10.22 -22.15 0.82
N VAL A 460 9.05 -21.56 0.61
CA VAL A 460 7.77 -22.21 0.88
C VAL A 460 7.25 -22.97 -0.33
N LEU A 461 7.34 -22.39 -1.53
CA LEU A 461 6.70 -22.97 -2.70
C LEU A 461 7.35 -24.27 -3.21
N PRO A 462 8.69 -24.47 -3.22
CA PRO A 462 9.28 -25.70 -3.75
C PRO A 462 8.79 -26.98 -3.04
N PRO A 463 8.84 -27.11 -1.69
CA PRO A 463 8.33 -28.32 -1.03
C PRO A 463 6.81 -28.50 -1.21
N LEU A 464 6.04 -27.40 -1.32
CA LEU A 464 4.61 -27.44 -1.63
C LEU A 464 4.34 -28.01 -3.03
N LEU A 465 5.08 -27.57 -4.05
CA LEU A 465 4.96 -28.08 -5.43
C LEU A 465 5.29 -29.56 -5.50
N VAL A 466 6.40 -30.01 -4.88
CA VAL A 466 6.77 -31.43 -4.84
C VAL A 466 5.69 -32.26 -4.16
N TRP A 467 5.20 -31.81 -3.00
CA TRP A 467 4.17 -32.51 -2.23
C TRP A 467 2.83 -32.63 -2.99
N ALA A 468 2.43 -31.56 -3.67
CA ALA A 468 1.19 -31.50 -4.44
C ALA A 468 1.30 -32.25 -5.78
N ASP A 469 2.46 -32.22 -6.44
CA ASP A 469 2.67 -32.92 -7.70
C ASP A 469 2.73 -34.44 -7.51
N GLN A 470 3.31 -34.93 -6.41
CA GLN A 470 3.23 -36.36 -6.04
C GLN A 470 1.79 -36.86 -5.85
N ARG A 471 0.82 -35.96 -5.64
CA ARG A 471 -0.62 -36.25 -5.57
C ARG A 471 -1.37 -36.00 -6.88
N GLY A 472 -0.65 -35.58 -7.93
CA GLY A 472 -1.20 -35.26 -9.25
C GLY A 472 -2.01 -33.96 -9.29
N TRP A 473 -1.72 -32.99 -8.41
CA TRP A 473 -2.48 -31.73 -8.34
C TRP A 473 -1.88 -30.59 -9.16
N VAL A 474 -0.61 -30.69 -9.54
CA VAL A 474 0.13 -29.63 -10.26
C VAL A 474 0.22 -29.95 -11.75
N SER A 475 1.00 -30.95 -12.14
CA SER A 475 1.34 -31.18 -13.56
C SER A 475 0.23 -31.88 -14.36
N LYS A 476 -0.73 -32.52 -13.69
CA LYS A 476 -1.85 -33.22 -14.34
C LYS A 476 -2.67 -32.25 -15.21
N ARG A 477 -2.94 -32.63 -16.46
CA ARG A 477 -3.60 -31.81 -17.50
C ARG A 477 -2.79 -30.62 -18.02
N MET A 478 -1.55 -30.41 -17.56
CA MET A 478 -0.63 -29.43 -18.13
C MET A 478 0.43 -30.05 -19.03
N ILE A 479 0.79 -31.32 -18.77
CA ILE A 479 1.76 -32.08 -19.55
C ILE A 479 1.16 -33.42 -20.01
N PRO A 480 1.71 -34.06 -21.05
CA PRO A 480 1.22 -35.35 -21.57
C PRO A 480 1.20 -36.48 -20.51
N ASP A 481 0.16 -37.31 -20.54
CA ASP A 481 -0.06 -38.36 -19.52
C ASP A 481 0.99 -39.48 -19.56
N ASP A 482 1.59 -39.74 -20.71
CA ASP A 482 2.70 -40.68 -20.91
C ASP A 482 3.97 -40.24 -20.16
N VAL A 483 4.33 -38.96 -20.27
CA VAL A 483 5.45 -38.36 -19.54
C VAL A 483 5.22 -38.39 -18.03
N LEU A 484 3.99 -38.08 -17.59
CA LEU A 484 3.60 -38.13 -16.17
C LEU A 484 3.74 -39.53 -15.56
N ARG A 485 3.26 -40.56 -16.29
CA ARG A 485 3.31 -41.96 -15.83
C ARG A 485 4.73 -42.50 -15.78
N ALA A 486 5.60 -42.08 -16.70
CA ALA A 486 7.00 -42.50 -16.72
C ALA A 486 7.77 -42.02 -15.48
N THR A 487 7.44 -40.82 -14.99
CA THR A 487 8.28 -40.05 -14.03
C THR A 487 7.65 -39.90 -12.64
N THR A 488 6.53 -40.58 -12.40
CA THR A 488 5.84 -40.53 -11.10
C THR A 488 5.52 -41.95 -10.62
N PRO A 489 6.40 -42.59 -9.83
CA PRO A 489 6.25 -43.99 -9.41
C PRO A 489 4.90 -44.30 -8.73
N LYS A 490 4.36 -43.34 -7.96
CA LYS A 490 3.10 -43.49 -7.20
C LYS A 490 1.82 -43.41 -8.04
N LEU A 491 1.86 -42.85 -9.26
CA LEU A 491 0.70 -42.77 -10.15
C LEU A 491 0.53 -44.03 -11.03
N LYS A 492 1.51 -44.94 -11.04
CA LYS A 492 1.45 -46.21 -11.79
C LYS A 492 0.45 -47.23 -11.22
N GLN A 493 -0.10 -47.02 -10.02
CA GLN A 493 -0.94 -47.99 -9.31
C GLN A 493 -2.42 -47.61 -9.16
N ARG A 494 -2.92 -46.61 -9.91
CA ARG A 494 -4.34 -46.23 -9.89
C ARG A 494 -5.01 -46.34 -11.25
#